data_AF-A0A7S2QYZ9-F1
#
_entry.id   AF-A0A7S2QYZ9-F1
#
_cell.length_a   1.000
_cell.length_b   1.000
_cell.length_c   1.000
_cell.angle_alpha   90.00
_cell.angle_beta   90.00
_cell.angle_gamma   90.00
#
_symmetry.space_group_name_H-M   'P 1'
#
loop_
_entity.id
_entity.type
_entity.pdbx_description
1 polymer ?
#
loop_
_entity_poly.entity_id
_entity_poly.type
_entity_poly.pdbx_seq_one_letter_code
_entity_poly.pdbx_strand_id
1 'polypeptide(L)'
;AAADIYVQWIWPVRLSRPKCCPKGKCTLIYVIAWEMGHLPKVWVDFFIRDVDVIWTLSEYNANMFLTAKMDENRVRILPLGVNCSLENKSTQLSQQLRALQSQIPESSSVFLYVGGALPRKALDVILKSWCEAFMRTAN
;
A
#
# COMPACT_ATOMS: atom_id res chain seq x y z
N ALA A 1 27.73 8.70 14.06
CA ALA A 1 26.85 8.69 15.25
C ALA A 1 25.71 7.71 15.01
N ALA A 2 25.17 7.09 16.06
CA ALA A 2 23.95 6.29 15.95
C ALA A 2 22.74 7.24 15.87
N ALA A 3 21.72 6.87 15.10
CA ALA A 3 20.44 7.57 15.13
C ALA A 3 19.65 7.17 16.38
N ASP A 4 18.82 8.07 16.92
CA ASP A 4 17.91 7.73 18.02
C ASP A 4 16.71 6.92 17.53
N ILE A 5 16.20 7.28 16.35
CA ILE A 5 15.09 6.63 15.66
C ILE A 5 15.46 6.44 14.18
N TYR A 6 15.17 5.26 13.65
CA TYR A 6 15.30 4.96 12.23
C TYR A 6 13.98 4.39 11.70
N VAL A 7 13.35 5.11 10.77
CA VAL A 7 12.11 4.67 10.13
C VAL A 7 12.42 4.12 8.75
N GLN A 8 11.94 2.91 8.47
CA GLN A 8 12.18 2.22 7.21
C GLN A 8 10.88 1.85 6.53
N TRP A 9 10.68 2.36 5.32
CA TRP A 9 9.60 1.97 4.42
C TRP A 9 10.21 1.60 3.07
N ILE A 10 10.43 0.31 2.85
CA ILE A 10 11.13 -0.14 1.64
C ILE A 10 10.63 -1.50 1.18
N TRP A 11 10.69 -1.69 -0.13
CA TRP A 11 10.51 -2.96 -0.80
C TRP A 11 11.77 -3.31 -1.63
N PRO A 12 12.28 -4.56 -1.58
CA PRO A 12 11.88 -5.65 -0.68
C PRO A 12 12.28 -5.38 0.78
N VAL A 13 11.70 -6.14 1.71
CA VAL A 13 12.05 -6.09 3.14
C VAL A 13 13.55 -6.42 3.30
N ARG A 14 14.31 -5.49 3.85
CA ARG A 14 15.69 -5.73 4.30
C ARG A 14 15.67 -6.45 5.64
N LEU A 15 16.28 -7.63 5.68
CA LEU A 15 16.32 -8.53 6.83
C LEU A 15 17.59 -8.33 7.68
N SER A 16 17.99 -7.07 7.83
CA SER A 16 19.13 -6.68 8.66
C SER A 16 18.91 -5.28 9.22
N ARG A 17 19.40 -5.06 10.45
CA ARG A 17 19.36 -3.72 11.05
C ARG A 17 20.36 -2.80 10.32
N PRO A 18 20.00 -1.53 10.07
CA PRO A 18 20.94 -0.53 9.54
C PRO A 18 22.14 -0.34 10.48
N LYS A 19 23.35 -0.16 9.94
CA LYS A 19 24.57 0.07 10.73
C LYS A 19 24.47 1.31 11.64
N CYS A 20 23.74 2.34 11.18
CA CYS A 20 23.48 3.56 11.96
C CYS A 20 22.40 3.39 13.03
N CYS A 21 21.71 2.24 13.10
CA CYS A 21 20.65 1.96 14.07
C CYS A 21 20.90 0.64 14.84
N PRO A 22 21.98 0.58 15.65
CA PRO A 22 22.29 -0.61 16.44
C PRO A 22 21.23 -0.86 17.52
N LYS A 23 20.99 -2.14 17.81
CA LYS A 23 20.00 -2.58 18.81
C LYS A 23 20.34 -2.02 20.20
N GLY A 24 19.32 -1.57 20.94
CA GLY A 24 19.47 -0.99 22.27
C GLY A 24 19.98 0.46 22.33
N LYS A 25 20.39 1.04 21.19
CA LYS A 25 20.79 2.45 21.09
C LYS A 25 19.94 3.26 20.11
N CYS A 26 19.11 2.59 19.32
CA CYS A 26 18.26 3.17 18.29
C CYS A 26 16.95 2.41 18.22
N THR A 27 15.83 3.13 18.09
CA THR A 27 14.52 2.54 17.83
C THR A 27 14.34 2.34 16.33
N LEU A 28 14.25 1.08 15.90
CA LEU A 28 13.96 0.73 14.52
C LEU A 28 12.45 0.58 14.31
N ILE A 29 11.88 1.42 13.46
CA ILE A 29 10.48 1.38 13.05
C ILE A 29 10.41 0.87 11.62
N TYR A 30 9.61 -0.16 11.37
CA TYR A 30 9.33 -0.64 10.02
C TYR A 30 7.91 -0.28 9.61
N VAL A 31 7.76 0.42 8.48
CA VAL A 31 6.48 0.69 7.84
C VAL A 31 6.28 -0.36 6.75
N ILE A 32 5.22 -1.16 6.87
CA ILE A 32 4.96 -2.26 5.94
C ILE A 32 3.47 -2.46 5.70
N ALA A 33 3.15 -2.66 4.42
CA ALA A 33 1.84 -3.09 3.94
C ALA A 33 1.99 -4.45 3.26
N TRP A 34 1.09 -5.37 3.56
CA TRP A 34 1.12 -6.72 3.02
C TRP A 34 -0.29 -7.22 2.68
N GLU A 35 -0.48 -7.72 1.46
CA GLU A 35 -1.81 -8.04 0.94
C GLU A 35 -2.07 -9.56 0.88
N MET A 36 -1.04 -10.41 1.02
CA MET A 36 -1.09 -11.84 0.64
C MET A 36 -1.49 -12.80 1.79
N GLY A 37 -2.24 -12.35 2.79
CA GLY A 37 -2.87 -13.19 3.83
C GLY A 37 -1.95 -13.79 4.91
N HIS A 38 -0.70 -14.15 4.62
CA HIS A 38 0.30 -14.54 5.63
C HIS A 38 1.65 -13.86 5.39
N LEU A 39 2.35 -13.46 6.47
CA LEU A 39 3.71 -12.93 6.36
C LEU A 39 4.70 -14.08 6.09
N PRO A 40 5.69 -13.91 5.19
CA PRO A 40 6.79 -14.85 5.06
C PRO A 40 7.48 -15.11 6.39
N LYS A 41 7.71 -16.38 6.74
CA LYS A 41 8.31 -16.77 8.03
C LYS A 41 9.62 -16.03 8.32
N VAL A 42 10.49 -15.91 7.32
CA VAL A 42 11.79 -15.23 7.46
C VAL A 42 11.64 -13.74 7.82
N TRP A 43 10.54 -13.09 7.41
CA TRP A 43 10.25 -11.72 7.82
C TRP A 43 9.78 -11.66 9.26
N VAL A 44 8.88 -12.57 9.67
CA VAL A 44 8.39 -12.68 11.04
C VAL A 44 9.55 -12.86 12.02
N ASP A 45 10.46 -13.79 11.72
CA ASP A 45 11.63 -14.08 12.56
C ASP A 45 12.52 -12.82 12.72
N PHE A 46 12.74 -12.08 11.63
CA PHE A 46 13.47 -10.81 11.66
C PHE A 46 12.71 -9.73 12.46
N PHE A 47 11.42 -9.52 12.21
CA PHE A 47 10.65 -8.49 12.88
C PHE A 47 10.57 -8.72 14.39
N ILE A 48 10.33 -9.95 14.82
CA ILE A 48 10.29 -10.31 16.24
C ILE A 48 11.65 -10.03 16.91
N ARG A 49 12.75 -10.45 16.27
CA ARG A 49 14.11 -10.35 16.84
C ARG A 49 14.68 -8.93 16.81
N ASP A 50 14.46 -8.20 15.73
CA ASP A 50 15.27 -7.04 15.35
C ASP A 50 14.50 -5.75 15.11
N VAL A 51 13.18 -5.72 15.09
CA VAL A 51 12.43 -4.48 14.84
C VAL A 51 11.71 -4.02 16.09
N ASP A 52 11.90 -2.78 16.52
CA ASP A 52 11.35 -2.31 17.79
C ASP A 52 9.86 -1.99 17.66
N VAL A 53 9.44 -1.35 16.56
CA VAL A 53 8.04 -1.01 16.27
C VAL A 53 7.68 -1.32 14.81
N ILE A 54 6.49 -1.87 14.59
CA ILE A 54 5.88 -2.00 13.26
C ILE A 54 4.77 -0.99 13.13
N TRP A 55 4.85 -0.17 12.08
CA TRP A 55 3.75 0.65 11.60
C TRP A 55 3.10 -0.03 10.41
N THR A 56 1.80 -0.28 10.55
CA THR A 56 0.96 -0.85 9.52
C THR A 56 0.00 0.21 8.99
N LEU A 57 -0.50 0.04 7.78
CA LEU A 57 -1.37 1.04 7.14
C LEU A 57 -2.86 0.80 7.39
N SER A 58 -3.22 -0.33 7.99
CA SER A 58 -4.60 -0.74 8.24
C SER A 58 -4.69 -1.77 9.36
N GLU A 59 -5.88 -1.96 9.91
CA GLU A 59 -6.18 -3.04 10.88
C GLU A 59 -5.91 -4.42 10.29
N TYR A 60 -6.25 -4.63 9.00
CA TYR A 60 -5.95 -5.89 8.30
C TYR A 60 -4.46 -6.20 8.38
N ASN A 61 -3.60 -5.22 8.09
CA ASN A 61 -2.16 -5.40 8.20
C ASN A 61 -1.69 -5.62 9.64
N ALA A 62 -2.24 -4.90 10.62
CA ALA A 62 -1.90 -5.10 12.03
C ALA A 62 -2.18 -6.53 12.49
N ASN A 63 -3.37 -7.07 12.14
CA ASN A 63 -3.80 -8.41 12.51
C ASN A 63 -2.86 -9.51 12.01
N MET A 64 -2.17 -9.29 10.89
CA MET A 64 -1.16 -10.20 10.36
C MET A 64 0.02 -10.38 11.31
N PHE A 65 0.49 -9.29 11.92
CA PHE A 65 1.60 -9.30 12.87
C PHE A 65 1.18 -9.91 14.21
N LEU A 66 -0.03 -9.59 14.67
CA LEU A 66 -0.59 -10.17 15.90
C LEU A 66 -0.78 -11.69 15.76
N THR A 67 -1.31 -12.13 14.61
CA THR A 67 -1.45 -13.57 14.28
C THR A 67 -0.09 -14.26 14.24
N ALA A 68 0.94 -13.56 13.73
CA ALA A 68 2.34 -14.01 13.74
C ALA A 68 3.02 -13.92 15.12
N LYS A 69 2.26 -13.68 16.20
CA LYS A 69 2.73 -13.62 17.60
C LYS A 69 3.71 -12.48 17.89
N MET A 70 3.63 -11.39 17.12
CA MET A 70 4.29 -10.15 17.51
C MET A 70 3.55 -9.51 18.69
N ASP A 71 4.30 -8.93 19.63
CA ASP A 71 3.74 -8.19 20.76
C ASP A 71 2.90 -6.99 20.27
N GLU A 72 1.66 -6.91 20.75
CA GLU A 72 0.71 -5.85 20.42
C GLU A 72 1.24 -4.45 20.76
N ASN A 73 2.07 -4.33 21.80
CA ASN A 73 2.66 -3.06 22.20
C ASN A 73 3.69 -2.55 21.18
N ARG A 74 4.10 -3.39 20.22
CA ARG A 74 5.02 -3.05 19.15
C ARG A 74 4.33 -2.82 17.81
N VAL A 75 3.02 -3.07 17.69
CA VAL A 75 2.26 -2.88 16.44
C VAL A 75 1.41 -1.62 16.55
N ARG A 76 1.56 -0.69 15.61
CA ARG A 76 0.72 0.52 15.52
C ARG A 76 0.14 0.65 14.12
N ILE A 77 -1.04 1.25 14.05
CA ILE A 77 -1.71 1.59 12.79
C ILE A 77 -1.45 3.07 12.52
N LEU A 78 -0.80 3.36 11.40
CA LEU A 78 -0.58 4.70 10.87
C LEU A 78 -1.09 4.71 9.43
N PRO A 79 -2.37 5.07 9.20
CA PRO A 79 -2.93 5.14 7.86
C PRO A 79 -2.21 6.19 7.02
N LEU A 80 -2.16 5.98 5.70
CA LEU A 80 -1.65 7.00 4.79
C LEU A 80 -2.65 8.14 4.66
N GLY A 81 -2.15 9.37 4.74
CA GLY A 81 -2.92 10.56 4.39
C GLY A 81 -2.90 10.84 2.90
N VAL A 82 -3.93 11.53 2.42
CA VAL A 82 -3.95 12.16 1.10
C VAL A 82 -3.84 13.67 1.27
N ASN A 83 -3.14 14.33 0.35
CA ASN A 83 -3.07 15.79 0.36
C ASN A 83 -4.28 16.37 -0.38
N CYS A 84 -5.36 16.65 0.35
CA CYS A 84 -6.60 17.18 -0.22
C CYS A 84 -6.41 18.58 -0.87
N SER A 85 -5.33 19.30 -0.57
CA SER A 85 -5.06 20.59 -1.22
C SER A 85 -4.62 20.46 -2.69
N LEU A 86 -4.20 19.27 -3.13
CA LEU A 86 -3.85 18.99 -4.53
C LEU A 86 -5.08 18.77 -5.42
N GLU A 87 -6.20 18.32 -4.85
CA GLU A 87 -7.45 18.09 -5.57
C GLU A 87 -8.01 19.39 -6.16
N ASN A 88 -7.72 20.53 -5.52
CA ASN A 88 -8.24 21.84 -5.91
C ASN A 88 -7.30 22.66 -6.81
N LYS A 89 -6.09 22.20 -7.13
CA LYS A 89 -5.03 23.07 -7.71
C LYS A 89 -4.65 22.80 -9.16
N SER A 90 -5.20 21.78 -9.83
CA SER A 90 -4.84 21.50 -11.22
C SER A 90 -5.90 21.97 -12.22
N THR A 91 -5.84 23.24 -12.60
CA THR A 91 -6.69 23.85 -13.64
C THR A 91 -6.41 23.25 -15.03
N GLN A 92 -5.18 22.84 -15.32
CA GLN A 92 -4.81 22.18 -16.58
C GLN A 92 -5.28 20.72 -16.65
N LEU A 93 -5.09 19.93 -15.58
CA LEU A 93 -5.54 18.54 -15.56
C LEU A 93 -7.08 18.48 -15.64
N SER A 94 -7.76 19.43 -15.02
CA SER A 94 -9.21 19.56 -15.15
C SER A 94 -9.67 19.99 -16.55
N GLN A 95 -8.89 20.74 -17.33
CA GLN A 95 -9.21 21.01 -18.75
C GLN A 95 -9.06 19.76 -19.63
N GLN A 96 -7.97 19.00 -19.46
CA GLN A 96 -7.74 17.76 -20.20
C GLN A 96 -8.80 16.70 -19.87
N LEU A 97 -9.15 16.55 -18.59
CA LEU A 97 -10.21 15.66 -18.15
C LEU A 97 -11.58 16.07 -18.71
N ARG A 98 -11.91 17.37 -18.73
CA ARG A 98 -13.14 17.87 -19.37
C ARG A 98 -13.19 17.56 -20.87
N ALA A 99 -12.07 17.71 -21.59
CA ALA A 99 -12.00 17.40 -23.02
C ALA A 99 -12.10 15.89 -23.32
N LEU A 100 -11.61 15.03 -22.42
CA LEU A 100 -11.82 13.58 -22.51
C LEU A 100 -13.27 13.22 -22.19
N GLN A 101 -13.84 13.83 -21.15
CA GLN A 101 -15.23 13.63 -20.77
C GLN A 101 -16.19 14.03 -21.88
N SER A 102 -15.94 15.12 -22.61
CA SER A 102 -16.78 15.55 -23.73
C SER A 102 -16.77 14.59 -24.93
N GLN A 103 -15.79 13.68 -25.01
CA GLN A 103 -15.73 12.64 -26.05
C GLN A 103 -16.48 11.36 -25.65
N ILE A 104 -16.87 11.22 -24.38
CA ILE A 104 -17.59 10.06 -23.87
C ILE A 104 -19.10 10.34 -23.99
N PRO A 105 -19.88 9.52 -24.71
CA PRO A 105 -21.33 9.69 -24.77
C PRO A 105 -21.96 9.68 -23.38
N GLU A 106 -22.94 10.54 -23.11
CA GLU A 106 -23.58 10.67 -21.79
C GLU A 106 -24.16 9.35 -21.25
N SER A 107 -24.58 8.45 -22.14
CA SER A 107 -25.13 7.13 -21.78
C SER A 107 -24.06 6.06 -21.52
N SER A 108 -22.78 6.40 -21.54
CA SER A 108 -21.68 5.45 -21.38
C SER A 108 -21.37 5.17 -19.91
N SER A 109 -20.99 3.93 -19.61
CA SER A 109 -20.37 3.60 -18.32
C SER A 109 -18.85 3.66 -18.44
N VAL A 110 -18.18 4.39 -17.54
CA VAL A 110 -16.73 4.55 -17.54
C VAL A 110 -16.11 3.71 -16.43
N PHE A 111 -15.19 2.82 -16.81
CA PHE A 111 -14.38 2.06 -15.85
C PHE A 111 -13.04 2.77 -15.62
N LEU A 112 -12.82 3.26 -14.41
CA LEU A 112 -11.53 3.84 -13.99
C LEU A 112 -10.74 2.82 -13.16
N TYR A 113 -9.61 2.38 -13.70
CA TYR A 113 -8.64 1.58 -12.96
C TYR A 113 -7.47 2.44 -12.50
N VAL A 114 -7.25 2.51 -11.18
CA VAL A 114 -6.11 3.21 -10.57
C VAL A 114 -5.20 2.17 -9.91
N GLY A 115 -4.15 1.78 -10.63
CA GLY A 115 -3.19 0.79 -10.15
C GLY A 115 -2.10 0.51 -11.16
N GLY A 116 -1.06 -0.22 -10.75
CA GLY A 116 -0.06 -0.74 -11.68
C GLY A 116 -0.59 -1.93 -12.48
N ALA A 117 -0.11 -2.10 -13.71
CA ALA A 117 -0.36 -3.29 -14.53
C ALA A 117 0.52 -4.47 -14.08
N LEU A 118 0.32 -4.90 -12.82
CA LEU A 118 1.05 -6.00 -12.20
C LEU A 118 0.14 -7.23 -12.07
N PRO A 119 0.66 -8.47 -12.24
CA PRO A 119 -0.15 -9.68 -12.11
C PRO A 119 -0.97 -9.75 -10.81
N ARG A 120 -0.38 -9.33 -9.69
CA ARG A 120 -1.06 -9.31 -8.37
C ARG A 120 -2.21 -8.30 -8.25
N LYS A 121 -2.34 -7.39 -9.22
CA LYS A 121 -3.45 -6.43 -9.29
C LYS A 121 -4.54 -6.87 -10.27
N ALA A 122 -4.33 -8.00 -10.96
CA ALA A 122 -5.33 -8.70 -11.76
C ALA A 122 -6.10 -7.80 -12.75
N LEU A 123 -5.40 -6.84 -13.38
CA LEU A 123 -6.00 -5.89 -14.30
C LEU A 123 -6.73 -6.59 -15.45
N ASP A 124 -6.14 -7.67 -15.97
CA ASP A 124 -6.70 -8.53 -17.00
C ASP A 124 -8.03 -9.15 -16.58
N VAL A 125 -8.10 -9.71 -15.36
CA VAL A 125 -9.30 -10.33 -14.82
C VAL A 125 -10.39 -9.29 -14.59
N ILE A 126 -10.05 -8.17 -13.94
CA ILE A 126 -11.02 -7.12 -13.61
C ILE A 126 -11.58 -6.49 -14.89
N LEU A 127 -10.73 -6.21 -15.88
CA LEU A 127 -11.18 -5.64 -17.16
C LEU A 127 -12.08 -6.63 -17.91
N LYS A 128 -11.71 -7.91 -17.96
CA LYS A 128 -12.56 -8.95 -18.55
C LYS A 128 -13.93 -9.01 -17.89
N SER A 129 -13.96 -9.06 -16.55
CA SER A 129 -15.23 -9.10 -15.80
C SER A 129 -16.07 -7.84 -15.98
N TRP A 130 -15.43 -6.66 -16.09
CA TRP A 130 -16.15 -5.43 -16.43
C TRP A 130 -16.80 -5.52 -17.82
N CYS A 131 -16.06 -5.97 -18.83
CA CYS A 131 -16.61 -6.16 -20.17
C CYS A 131 -17.78 -7.15 -20.16
N GLU A 132 -17.65 -8.30 -19.50
CA GLU A 132 -18.71 -9.31 -19.39
C GLU A 132 -19.97 -8.78 -18.68
N ALA A 133 -19.81 -7.95 -17.65
CA ALA A 133 -20.93 -7.44 -16.87
C ALA A 133 -21.63 -6.24 -17.51
N PHE A 134 -20.90 -5.38 -18.23
CA PHE A 134 -21.41 -4.07 -18.66
C PHE A 134 -21.37 -3.83 -20.17
N MET A 135 -20.62 -4.60 -20.95
CA MET A 135 -20.72 -4.55 -22.41
C MET A 135 -21.83 -5.52 -22.84
N ARG A 136 -22.92 -4.95 -23.38
CA ARG A 136 -23.92 -5.76 -24.09
C ARG A 136 -23.22 -6.53 -25.20
N THR A 137 -23.44 -7.84 -25.29
CA THR A 137 -23.30 -8.55 -26.56
C THR A 137 -24.21 -7.84 -27.57
N ALA A 138 -23.63 -7.27 -28.61
CA ALA A 138 -24.40 -6.76 -29.74
C ALA A 138 -25.19 -7.95 -30.33
N ASN A 139 -26.52 -7.92 -30.20
CA ASN A 139 -27.41 -8.71 -31.03
C ASN A 139 -27.57 -8.04 -32.39
#